data_AF-A0A8E1W8H4-F1
#
_entry.id   AF-A0A8E1W8H4-F1
#
_cell.length_a   1.000
_cell.length_b   1.000
_cell.length_c   1.000
_cell.angle_alpha   90.00
_cell.angle_beta   90.00
_cell.angle_gamma   90.00
#
_symmetry.space_group_name_H-M   'P 1'
#
loop_
_entity.id
_entity.type
_entity.pdbx_description
1 polymer ?
#
loop_
_entity_poly.entity_id
_entity_poly.type
_entity_poly.pdbx_seq_one_letter_code
_entity_poly.pdbx_strand_id
1 'polypeptide(L)'
;MTTHAAAPPRSKDRERRKASRRSGLGSAVARPLEQAGEMVRLMGDVLYSALRHPVGYWGEVREQMFQTLKLCWIPMIISTTAFGLGAPGLQGGNIFSLFGIPERLGSFFIMASVREFAPWINAMVVAGVMGTAITADLGARRIREEIDAMEVLGVD
;
A
#
# COMPACT_ATOMS: atom_id res chain seq x y z
N MET A 1 9.43 70.39 12.98
CA MET A 1 10.70 69.69 13.27
C MET A 1 10.72 69.48 14.77
N THR A 2 10.61 68.28 15.33
CA THR A 2 11.33 67.05 15.03
C THR A 2 10.47 65.82 15.32
N THR A 3 10.66 64.83 14.46
CA THR A 3 10.08 63.49 14.46
C THR A 3 10.57 62.66 15.64
N HIS A 4 9.69 62.29 16.58
CA HIS A 4 9.94 61.16 17.48
C HIS A 4 9.43 59.88 16.83
N ALA A 5 10.32 59.21 16.11
CA ALA A 5 10.13 57.87 15.60
C ALA A 5 10.16 56.88 16.78
N ALA A 6 8.98 56.37 17.16
CA ALA A 6 8.86 55.26 18.09
C ALA A 6 9.36 53.97 17.43
N ALA A 7 10.39 53.36 18.01
CA ALA A 7 10.98 52.11 17.55
C ALA A 7 9.99 50.93 17.67
N PRO A 8 9.96 49.98 16.71
CA PRO A 8 9.05 48.84 16.77
C PRO A 8 9.50 47.78 17.81
N PRO A 9 8.58 47.10 18.51
CA PRO A 9 8.89 46.06 19.49
C PRO A 9 9.35 44.75 18.82
N ARG A 10 10.65 44.66 18.46
CA ARG A 10 11.24 43.53 17.69
C ARG A 10 11.52 42.24 18.48
N SER A 11 11.34 42.19 19.80
CA SER A 11 11.80 41.05 20.63
C SER A 11 10.76 39.94 20.81
N LYS A 12 9.49 40.27 21.07
CA LYS A 12 8.42 39.28 21.40
C LYS A 12 7.99 38.43 20.20
N ASP A 13 8.05 38.97 18.98
CA ASP A 13 7.69 38.23 17.75
C ASP A 13 8.72 37.14 17.40
N ARG A 14 9.98 37.31 17.81
CA ARG A 14 11.05 36.35 17.54
C ARG A 14 10.93 35.10 18.41
N GLU A 15 10.46 35.25 19.65
CA GLU A 15 10.18 34.14 20.56
C GLU A 15 8.90 33.37 20.19
N ARG A 16 7.82 34.06 19.81
CA ARG A 16 6.60 33.41 19.27
C ARG A 16 6.88 32.60 18.01
N ARG A 17 7.73 33.10 17.09
CA ARG A 17 8.17 32.34 15.90
C ARG A 17 9.02 31.12 16.26
N LYS A 18 9.88 31.19 17.28
CA LYS A 18 10.67 30.02 17.73
C LYS A 18 9.80 28.97 18.43
N ALA A 19 8.81 29.37 19.22
CA ALA A 19 7.86 28.46 19.88
C ALA A 19 6.93 27.76 18.87
N SER A 20 6.41 28.49 17.88
CA SER A 20 5.63 27.92 16.77
C SER A 20 6.45 26.95 15.92
N ARG A 21 7.74 27.23 15.68
CA ARG A 21 8.63 26.37 14.89
C ARG A 21 9.04 25.08 15.61
N ARG A 22 9.08 25.05 16.95
CA ARG A 22 9.27 23.82 17.74
C ARG A 22 7.99 22.98 17.82
N SER A 23 6.82 23.60 17.90
CA SER A 23 5.52 22.92 17.85
C SER A 23 5.25 22.30 16.46
N GLY A 24 5.67 22.97 15.38
CA GLY A 24 5.51 22.48 14.01
C GLY A 24 6.29 21.21 13.67
N LEU A 25 7.39 20.92 14.38
CA LEU A 25 8.19 19.71 14.12
C LEU A 25 7.61 18.48 14.84
N GLY A 26 7.05 18.67 16.04
CA GLY A 26 6.31 17.62 16.75
C GLY A 26 5.01 17.25 16.04
N SER A 27 4.29 18.24 15.50
CA SER A 27 3.03 18.00 14.78
C SER A 27 3.22 17.42 13.36
N ALA A 28 4.37 17.68 12.71
CA ALA A 28 4.69 17.09 11.41
C ALA A 28 4.89 15.57 11.49
N VAL A 29 5.40 15.06 12.61
CA VAL A 29 5.60 13.61 12.84
C VAL A 29 4.39 12.97 13.52
N ALA A 30 3.67 13.71 14.37
CA ALA A 30 2.49 13.19 15.05
C ALA A 30 1.32 12.88 14.10
N ARG A 31 1.07 13.73 13.10
CA ARG A 31 -0.02 13.54 12.14
C ARG A 31 0.02 12.23 11.33
N PRO A 32 1.15 11.85 10.69
CA PRO A 32 1.20 10.58 9.97
C PRO A 32 1.10 9.37 10.91
N LEU A 33 1.58 9.49 12.15
CA LEU A 33 1.47 8.42 13.13
C LEU A 33 0.01 8.23 13.60
N GLU A 34 -0.71 9.33 13.79
CA GLU A 34 -2.14 9.31 14.13
C GLU A 34 -2.97 8.70 12.99
N GLN A 35 -2.74 9.12 11.75
CA GLN A 35 -3.39 8.54 10.56
C GLN A 35 -3.09 7.05 10.38
N ALA A 36 -1.84 6.64 10.57
CA ALA A 36 -1.47 5.22 10.54
C ALA A 36 -2.18 4.44 11.66
N GLY A 37 -2.32 5.03 12.85
CA GLY A 37 -3.07 4.45 13.97
C GLY A 37 -4.56 4.25 13.64
N GLU A 38 -5.19 5.23 13.00
CA GLU A 38 -6.59 5.13 12.54
C GLU A 38 -6.77 4.02 11.49
N MET A 39 -5.86 3.91 10.52
CA MET A 39 -5.90 2.84 9.51
C MET A 39 -5.74 1.45 10.15
N VAL A 40 -4.85 1.32 11.14
CA VAL A 40 -4.65 0.06 11.87
C VAL A 40 -5.88 -0.28 12.71
N ARG A 41 -6.52 0.72 13.34
CA ARG A 41 -7.75 0.51 14.10
C ARG A 41 -8.88 0.01 13.22
N LEU A 42 -9.10 0.65 12.06
CA LEU A 42 -10.10 0.23 11.08
C LEU A 42 -9.86 -1.21 10.61
N MET A 43 -8.60 -1.56 10.29
CA MET A 43 -8.24 -2.94 9.93
C MET A 43 -8.57 -3.93 11.07
N GLY A 44 -8.30 -3.55 12.31
CA GLY A 44 -8.64 -4.34 13.49
C GLY A 44 -10.14 -4.55 13.66
N ASP A 45 -10.93 -3.49 13.51
CA ASP A 45 -12.40 -3.52 13.63
C ASP A 45 -13.02 -4.44 12.54
N VAL A 46 -12.55 -4.32 11.28
CA VAL A 46 -12.97 -5.19 10.17
C VAL A 46 -12.60 -6.65 10.42
N LEU A 47 -11.37 -6.92 10.87
CA LEU A 47 -10.93 -8.29 11.14
C LEU A 47 -11.70 -8.90 12.31
N TYR A 48 -12.01 -8.11 13.34
CA TYR A 48 -12.81 -8.54 14.48
C TYR A 48 -14.25 -8.88 14.08
N SER A 49 -14.88 -8.01 13.28
CA SER A 49 -16.22 -8.24 12.74
C SER A 49 -16.28 -9.51 11.86
N ALA A 50 -15.31 -9.67 10.95
CA ALA A 50 -15.21 -10.82 10.07
C ALA A 50 -15.07 -12.16 10.82
N LEU A 51 -14.37 -12.18 11.96
CA LEU A 51 -14.21 -13.39 12.78
C LEU A 51 -15.45 -13.70 13.64
N ARG A 52 -16.18 -12.69 14.11
CA ARG A 52 -17.30 -12.87 15.04
C ARG A 52 -18.61 -13.25 14.34
N HIS A 53 -18.83 -12.80 13.10
CA HIS A 53 -20.05 -13.07 12.34
C HIS A 53 -19.76 -13.65 10.93
N PRO A 54 -19.30 -14.90 10.81
CA PRO A 54 -18.87 -15.48 9.51
C PRO A 54 -20.00 -15.91 8.56
N VAL A 55 -21.27 -15.65 8.89
CA VAL A 55 -22.43 -16.13 8.12
C VAL A 55 -23.04 -15.00 7.31
N GLY A 56 -22.94 -15.07 5.97
CA GLY A 56 -23.57 -14.12 5.04
C GLY A 56 -22.66 -13.59 3.93
N TYR A 57 -21.36 -13.40 4.19
CA TYR A 57 -20.42 -12.72 3.28
C TYR A 57 -19.90 -13.57 2.11
N TRP A 58 -20.17 -14.88 2.08
CA TRP A 58 -19.58 -15.80 1.10
C TRP A 58 -19.92 -15.44 -0.36
N GLY A 59 -21.08 -14.83 -0.61
CA GLY A 59 -21.45 -14.34 -1.93
C GLY A 59 -20.54 -13.20 -2.40
N GLU A 60 -20.35 -12.18 -1.57
CA GLU A 60 -19.47 -11.05 -1.86
C GLU A 60 -18.00 -11.44 -1.93
N VAL A 61 -17.53 -12.32 -1.04
CA VAL A 61 -16.14 -12.82 -1.09
C VAL A 61 -15.87 -13.53 -2.42
N ARG A 62 -16.80 -14.36 -2.89
CA ARG A 62 -16.68 -15.03 -4.20
C ARG A 62 -16.59 -14.01 -5.33
N GLU A 63 -17.45 -12.99 -5.30
CA GLU A 63 -17.46 -11.90 -6.30
C GLU A 63 -16.11 -11.16 -6.32
N GLN A 64 -15.58 -10.82 -5.15
CA GLN A 64 -14.27 -10.15 -4.99
C GLN A 64 -13.11 -11.03 -5.44
N MET A 65 -13.13 -12.34 -5.16
CA MET A 65 -12.13 -13.27 -5.67
C MET A 65 -12.15 -13.34 -7.20
N PHE A 66 -13.35 -13.35 -7.81
CA PHE A 66 -13.49 -13.35 -9.27
C PHE A 66 -13.00 -12.03 -9.89
N GLN A 67 -13.33 -10.88 -9.30
CA GLN A 67 -12.80 -9.59 -9.72
C GLN A 67 -11.27 -9.54 -9.60
N THR A 68 -10.72 -10.07 -8.50
CA THR A 68 -9.27 -10.15 -8.28
C THR A 68 -8.59 -10.94 -9.41
N LEU A 69 -9.15 -12.10 -9.75
CA LEU A 69 -8.63 -12.93 -10.82
C LEU A 69 -8.72 -12.20 -12.18
N LYS A 70 -9.86 -11.56 -12.45
CA LYS A 70 -10.14 -10.83 -13.71
C LYS A 70 -9.21 -9.63 -13.92
N LEU A 71 -8.84 -8.91 -12.87
CA LEU A 71 -7.93 -7.75 -12.97
C LEU A 71 -6.46 -8.18 -12.98
N CYS A 72 -6.09 -9.21 -12.19
CA CYS A 72 -4.68 -9.55 -11.97
C CYS A 72 -4.10 -10.53 -13.00
N TRP A 73 -4.90 -11.33 -13.71
CA TRP A 73 -4.35 -12.41 -14.53
C TRP A 73 -3.41 -11.93 -15.66
N ILE A 74 -3.78 -10.88 -16.40
CA ILE A 74 -2.95 -10.31 -17.47
C ILE A 74 -1.61 -9.78 -16.91
N PRO A 75 -1.60 -8.84 -15.95
CA PRO A 75 -0.35 -8.30 -15.43
C PRO A 75 0.49 -9.36 -14.72
N MET A 76 -0.11 -10.36 -14.07
CA MET A 76 0.64 -11.48 -13.47
C MET A 76 1.35 -12.33 -14.53
N ILE A 77 0.67 -12.73 -15.62
CA ILE A 77 1.30 -13.55 -16.66
C ILE A 77 2.46 -12.79 -17.31
N ILE A 78 2.26 -11.52 -17.65
CA ILE A 78 3.30 -10.69 -18.28
C ILE A 78 4.49 -10.53 -17.34
N SER A 79 4.25 -10.15 -16.08
CA SER A 79 5.33 -9.89 -15.11
C SER A 79 6.09 -11.17 -14.75
N THR A 80 5.39 -12.27 -14.48
CA THR A 80 6.00 -13.56 -14.13
C THR A 80 6.81 -14.12 -15.30
N THR A 81 6.35 -13.97 -16.54
CA THR A 81 7.11 -14.41 -17.71
C THR A 81 8.35 -13.56 -17.91
N ALA A 82 8.22 -12.22 -17.86
CA ALA A 82 9.34 -11.30 -18.07
C ALA A 82 10.46 -11.46 -17.04
N PHE A 83 10.11 -11.49 -15.74
CA PHE A 83 11.09 -11.60 -14.67
C PHE A 83 11.52 -13.05 -14.39
N GLY A 84 10.59 -14.00 -14.47
CA GLY A 84 10.84 -15.40 -14.15
C GLY A 84 11.66 -16.15 -15.20
N LEU A 85 11.64 -15.74 -16.47
CA LEU A 85 12.50 -16.32 -17.51
C LEU A 85 13.78 -15.51 -17.74
N GLY A 86 13.71 -14.18 -17.60
CA GLY A 86 14.83 -13.29 -17.86
C GLY A 86 16.00 -13.51 -16.90
N ALA A 87 15.83 -13.12 -15.63
CA ALA A 87 16.93 -13.08 -14.66
C ALA A 87 17.48 -14.49 -14.31
N PRO A 88 16.69 -15.44 -13.81
CA PRO A 88 17.22 -16.77 -13.45
C PRO A 88 17.55 -17.65 -14.66
N GLY A 89 16.88 -17.44 -15.81
CA GLY A 89 17.14 -18.21 -17.04
C GLY A 89 18.40 -17.74 -17.76
N LEU A 90 18.42 -16.49 -18.25
CA LEU A 90 19.54 -15.97 -19.04
C LEU A 90 20.78 -15.68 -18.17
N GLN A 91 20.59 -15.09 -17.00
CA GLN A 91 21.69 -14.70 -16.14
C GLN A 91 22.26 -15.91 -15.39
N GLY A 92 21.38 -16.80 -14.90
CA GLY A 92 21.78 -18.10 -14.37
C GLY A 92 22.54 -18.94 -15.40
N GLY A 93 22.04 -18.99 -16.64
CA GLY A 93 22.68 -19.75 -17.72
C GLY A 93 24.12 -19.30 -18.01
N ASN A 94 24.34 -17.99 -18.10
CA ASN A 94 25.69 -17.44 -18.27
C ASN A 94 26.62 -17.80 -17.11
N ILE A 95 26.14 -17.71 -15.87
CA ILE A 95 26.93 -18.04 -14.67
C ILE A 95 27.32 -19.52 -14.65
N PHE A 96 26.37 -20.45 -14.84
CA PHE A 96 26.66 -21.88 -14.83
C PHE A 96 27.50 -22.34 -16.02
N SER A 97 27.39 -21.66 -17.17
CA SER A 97 28.26 -21.87 -18.32
C SER A 97 29.71 -21.47 -18.01
N LEU A 98 29.94 -20.35 -17.32
CA LEU A 98 31.28 -19.92 -16.88
C LEU A 98 31.89 -20.89 -15.88
N PHE A 99 31.09 -21.49 -15.00
CA PHE A 99 31.54 -22.52 -14.06
C PHE A 99 31.73 -23.91 -14.69
N GLY A 100 31.32 -24.10 -15.95
CA GLY A 100 31.42 -25.39 -16.65
C GLY A 100 30.41 -26.44 -16.19
N ILE A 101 29.30 -26.05 -15.55
CA ILE A 101 28.28 -26.96 -14.99
C ILE A 101 26.86 -26.56 -15.46
N PRO A 102 26.58 -26.56 -16.78
CA PRO A 102 25.28 -26.17 -17.33
C PRO A 102 24.11 -27.08 -16.87
N GLU A 103 24.39 -28.33 -16.50
CA GLU A 103 23.40 -29.31 -16.03
C GLU A 103 22.72 -28.91 -14.71
N ARG A 104 23.34 -28.02 -13.91
CA ARG A 104 22.75 -27.53 -12.65
C ARG A 104 21.78 -26.36 -12.85
N LEU A 105 21.72 -25.78 -14.05
CA LEU A 105 20.87 -24.64 -14.37
C LEU A 105 19.39 -24.92 -14.08
N GLY A 106 18.89 -26.10 -14.42
CA GLY A 106 17.47 -26.45 -14.20
C GLY A 106 17.08 -26.46 -12.72
N SER A 107 17.95 -26.99 -11.85
CA SER A 107 17.71 -27.00 -10.40
C SER A 107 17.76 -25.59 -9.81
N PHE A 108 18.68 -24.75 -10.28
CA PHE A 108 18.76 -23.35 -9.88
C PHE A 108 17.53 -22.57 -10.34
N PHE A 109 17.08 -22.77 -11.58
CA PHE A 109 15.93 -22.09 -12.14
C PHE A 109 14.67 -22.35 -11.33
N ILE A 110 14.40 -23.61 -10.96
CA ILE A 110 13.24 -23.96 -10.12
C ILE A 110 13.36 -23.30 -8.74
N MET A 111 14.53 -23.34 -8.12
CA MET A 111 14.75 -22.74 -6.81
C MET A 111 14.52 -21.23 -6.84
N ALA A 112 15.13 -20.51 -7.78
CA ALA A 112 15.04 -19.05 -7.85
C ALA A 112 13.67 -18.59 -8.38
N SER A 113 13.22 -19.10 -9.54
CA SER A 113 11.99 -18.63 -10.18
C SER A 113 10.74 -18.98 -9.39
N VAL A 114 10.61 -20.25 -8.96
CA VAL A 114 9.36 -20.73 -8.37
C VAL A 114 9.27 -20.36 -6.89
N ARG A 115 10.37 -20.43 -6.13
CA ARG A 115 10.32 -20.18 -4.68
C ARG A 115 10.45 -18.71 -4.31
N GLU A 116 11.20 -17.92 -5.09
CA GLU A 116 11.48 -16.52 -4.75
C GLU A 116 10.71 -15.56 -5.65
N PHE A 117 10.93 -15.62 -6.97
CA PHE A 117 10.36 -14.64 -7.89
C PHE A 117 8.83 -14.75 -8.02
N ALA A 118 8.27 -15.96 -8.12
CA ALA A 118 6.83 -16.15 -8.27
C ALA A 118 6.00 -15.55 -7.12
N PRO A 119 6.26 -15.85 -5.82
CA PRO A 119 5.49 -15.23 -4.74
C PRO A 119 5.74 -13.73 -4.61
N TRP A 120 6.97 -13.26 -4.90
CA TRP A 120 7.29 -11.84 -4.84
C TRP A 120 6.53 -11.02 -5.89
N ILE A 121 6.53 -11.50 -7.14
CA ILE A 121 5.81 -10.85 -8.24
C ILE A 121 4.30 -10.88 -7.98
N ASN A 122 3.76 -12.02 -7.55
CA ASN A 122 2.34 -12.12 -7.22
C ASN A 122 1.93 -11.13 -6.13
N ALA A 123 2.72 -11.01 -5.06
CA ALA A 123 2.45 -10.05 -3.98
C ALA A 123 2.46 -8.60 -4.48
N MET A 124 3.45 -8.23 -5.29
CA MET A 124 3.54 -6.87 -5.84
C MET A 124 2.39 -6.53 -6.79
N VAL A 125 2.06 -7.44 -7.71
CA VAL A 125 0.98 -7.23 -8.68
C VAL A 125 -0.36 -7.11 -7.97
N VAL A 126 -0.65 -8.02 -7.04
CA VAL A 126 -1.91 -7.98 -6.28
C VAL A 126 -1.98 -6.70 -5.45
N ALA A 127 -0.91 -6.32 -4.74
CA ALA A 127 -0.90 -5.09 -3.95
C ALA A 127 -1.14 -3.84 -4.81
N GLY A 128 -0.53 -3.75 -6.00
CA GLY A 128 -0.70 -2.60 -6.89
C GLY A 128 -2.07 -2.55 -7.58
N VAL A 129 -2.47 -3.64 -8.22
CA VAL A 129 -3.69 -3.69 -9.03
C VAL A 129 -4.94 -3.72 -8.15
N MET A 130 -4.99 -4.60 -7.15
CA MET A 130 -6.16 -4.66 -6.27
C MET A 130 -6.22 -3.51 -5.29
N GLY A 131 -5.08 -3.05 -4.77
CA GLY A 131 -5.06 -1.90 -3.87
C GLY A 131 -5.66 -0.65 -4.51
N THR A 132 -5.31 -0.38 -5.78
CA THR A 132 -5.87 0.75 -6.52
C THR A 132 -7.35 0.55 -6.87
N ALA A 133 -7.74 -0.65 -7.31
CA ALA A 133 -9.13 -0.97 -7.62
C ALA A 133 -10.06 -0.80 -6.41
N ILE A 134 -9.68 -1.37 -5.25
CA ILE A 134 -10.46 -1.28 -4.01
C ILE A 134 -10.56 0.19 -3.54
N THR A 135 -9.46 0.94 -3.60
CA THR A 135 -9.45 2.36 -3.22
C THR A 135 -10.35 3.20 -4.13
N ALA A 136 -10.33 2.93 -5.44
CA ALA A 136 -11.17 3.63 -6.41
C ALA A 136 -12.65 3.34 -6.19
N ASP A 137 -13.01 2.08 -5.93
CA ASP A 137 -14.39 1.68 -5.67
C ASP A 137 -14.92 2.27 -4.37
N LEU A 138 -14.17 2.19 -3.27
CA LEU A 138 -14.54 2.82 -1.99
C LEU A 138 -14.66 4.34 -2.12
N GLY A 139 -13.74 4.98 -2.84
CA GLY A 139 -13.81 6.42 -3.13
C GLY A 139 -15.06 6.79 -3.93
N ALA A 140 -15.40 5.99 -4.94
CA ALA A 140 -16.61 6.21 -5.74
C ALA A 140 -17.90 6.03 -4.92
N ARG A 141 -17.94 5.05 -4.00
CA ARG A 141 -19.06 4.87 -3.06
C ARG A 141 -19.19 6.02 -2.07
N ARG A 142 -18.07 6.60 -1.63
CA ARG A 142 -18.08 7.81 -0.79
C ARG A 142 -18.63 9.02 -1.52
N ILE A 143 -18.25 9.22 -2.79
CA ILE A 143 -18.76 10.33 -3.63
C ILE A 143 -20.26 10.19 -3.91
N ARG A 144 -20.77 8.95 -4.01
CA ARG A 144 -22.21 8.67 -4.17
C ARG A 144 -22.98 8.61 -2.85
N GLU A 145 -22.36 8.94 -1.72
CA GLU A 145 -22.95 8.94 -0.37
C GLU A 145 -23.51 7.58 0.10
N GLU A 146 -23.15 6.48 -0.56
CA GLU A 146 -23.64 5.13 -0.21
C GLU A 146 -23.17 4.70 1.19
N ILE A 147 -21.95 5.06 1.57
CA ILE A 147 -21.38 4.74 2.89
C ILE A 147 -22.12 5.48 4.00
N ASP A 148 -22.45 6.75 3.77
CA ASP A 148 -23.19 7.59 4.72
C ASP A 148 -24.62 7.09 4.88
N ALA A 149 -25.24 6.66 3.79
CA ALA A 149 -26.57 6.05 3.81
C ALA A 149 -26.60 4.76 4.65
N MET A 150 -25.58 3.91 4.55
CA MET A 150 -25.49 2.68 5.38
C MET A 150 -25.32 3.01 6.87
N GLU A 151 -24.53 4.04 7.21
CA GLU A 151 -24.36 4.53 8.58
C GLU A 151 -25.70 5.00 9.18
N VAL A 152 -26.51 5.76 8.42
CA VAL A 152 -27.84 6.22 8.85
C VAL A 152 -28.85 5.07 8.98
N LEU A 153 -28.74 4.04 8.13
CA LEU A 153 -29.57 2.84 8.21
C LEU A 153 -29.17 1.91 9.37
N GLY A 154 -28.08 2.21 10.08
CA GLY A 154 -27.57 1.38 11.17
C GLY A 154 -27.04 0.04 10.70
N VAL A 155 -26.61 -0.05 9.44
CA VAL A 155 -26.00 -1.25 8.86
C VAL A 155 -24.49 -1.01 8.81
N ASP A 156 -23.81 -1.47 9.87
CA ASP A 156 -22.35 -1.53 10.01
C ASP A 156 -21.88 -2.99 10.18
#